data_AF-A0A1Q6GIG7-F1
#
_entry.id   AF-A0A1Q6GIG7-F1
#
_cell.length_a   1.000
_cell.length_b   1.000
_cell.length_c   1.000
_cell.angle_alpha   90.00
_cell.angle_beta   90.00
_cell.angle_gamma   90.00
#
_symmetry.space_group_name_H-M   'P 1'
#
loop_
_entity.id
_entity.type
_entity.pdbx_description
1 polymer ?
#
loop_
_entity_poly.entity_id
_entity_poly.type
_entity_poly.pdbx_seq_one_letter_code
_entity_poly.pdbx_strand_id
1 'polypeptide(L)'
;MKMSEQSRASIVSALKTALCRYTSEGDETVVTDIHLQPNSESGELIIFDDDDQELSRTIINEWVEYESDDFYTVVEPILRAEVEALKESGKLEKLCLMKPYSFVLVDEDKETVAELLLVDEDDTLLLNDELLKGLDEELDAFLKDLLER
;
A
#
# COMPACT_ATOMS: atom_id res chain seq x y z
N MET A 1 4.48 15.45 2.73
CA MET A 1 3.97 15.47 4.13
C MET A 1 4.85 14.57 5.01
N LYS A 2 5.09 14.90 6.29
CA LYS A 2 5.80 14.00 7.22
C LYS A 2 4.79 13.24 8.08
N MET A 3 4.82 11.91 8.01
CA MET A 3 3.94 11.02 8.78
C MET A 3 4.51 10.70 10.16
N SER A 4 3.65 10.64 11.19
CA SER A 4 4.02 10.06 12.47
C SER A 4 4.15 8.54 12.39
N GLU A 5 4.94 7.95 13.30
CA GLU A 5 5.05 6.50 13.43
C GLU A 5 3.70 5.84 13.73
N GLN A 6 2.84 6.52 14.51
CA GLN A 6 1.50 6.04 14.83
C GLN A 6 0.61 5.94 13.58
N SER A 7 0.64 6.96 12.72
CA SER A 7 -0.15 6.96 11.49
C SER A 7 0.37 5.92 10.50
N ARG A 8 1.69 5.77 10.35
CA ARG A 8 2.28 4.68 9.57
C ARG A 8 1.84 3.31 10.09
N ALA A 9 1.92 3.08 11.41
CA ALA A 9 1.46 1.85 12.02
C ALA A 9 -0.03 1.57 11.79
N SER A 10 -0.86 2.63 11.75
CA SER A 10 -2.29 2.54 11.47
C SER A 10 -2.57 2.11 10.03
N ILE A 11 -1.85 2.67 9.04
CA ILE A 11 -1.91 2.24 7.62
C ILE A 11 -1.55 0.76 7.51
N VAL A 12 -0.41 0.36 8.08
CA VAL A 12 0.05 -1.04 8.05
C VAL A 12 -0.97 -1.97 8.72
N SER A 13 -1.58 -1.56 9.82
CA SER A 13 -2.61 -2.34 10.50
C SER A 13 -3.85 -2.49 9.63
N ALA A 14 -4.33 -1.42 9.01
CA ALA A 14 -5.49 -1.44 8.12
C ALA A 14 -5.26 -2.36 6.92
N LEU A 15 -4.09 -2.28 6.27
CA LEU A 15 -3.69 -3.17 5.18
C LEU A 15 -3.66 -4.63 5.62
N LYS A 16 -3.03 -4.94 6.76
CA LYS A 16 -3.02 -6.31 7.30
C LYS A 16 -4.43 -6.83 7.57
N THR A 17 -5.28 -6.00 8.19
CA THR A 17 -6.68 -6.37 8.46
C THR A 17 -7.44 -6.66 7.18
N ALA A 18 -7.29 -5.84 6.14
CA ALA A 18 -7.92 -6.05 4.85
C ALA A 18 -7.43 -7.36 4.20
N LEU A 19 -6.13 -7.55 4.16
CA LEU A 19 -5.51 -8.72 3.53
C LEU A 19 -5.78 -10.04 4.27
N CYS A 20 -6.01 -10.01 5.59
CA CYS A 20 -6.35 -11.21 6.35
C CYS A 20 -7.56 -11.97 5.76
N ARG A 21 -8.49 -11.26 5.11
CA ARG A 21 -9.65 -11.85 4.41
C ARG A 21 -9.25 -12.81 3.28
N TYR A 22 -8.07 -12.61 2.70
CA TYR A 22 -7.52 -13.36 1.58
C TYR A 22 -6.36 -14.28 1.97
N THR A 23 -6.14 -14.55 3.27
CA THR A 23 -5.02 -15.41 3.74
C THR A 23 -5.44 -16.84 4.11
N SER A 24 -6.70 -17.21 3.90
CA SER A 24 -7.25 -18.51 4.32
C SER A 24 -6.93 -19.62 3.31
N GLU A 25 -6.80 -20.88 3.76
CA GLU A 25 -6.69 -22.11 2.94
C GLU A 25 -7.99 -22.41 2.12
N GLY A 26 -8.74 -21.39 1.74
CA GLY A 26 -9.93 -21.49 0.90
C GLY A 26 -9.58 -21.39 -0.58
N ASP A 27 -10.57 -21.65 -1.43
CA ASP A 27 -10.46 -21.51 -2.88
C ASP A 27 -9.92 -20.12 -3.28
N GLU A 28 -9.20 -20.10 -4.39
CA GLU A 28 -8.72 -18.87 -5.04
C GLU A 28 -9.89 -17.90 -5.25
N THR A 29 -9.76 -16.68 -4.74
CA THR A 29 -10.78 -15.63 -4.88
C THR A 29 -10.66 -15.00 -6.26
N VAL A 30 -11.77 -14.46 -6.78
CA VAL A 30 -11.81 -13.76 -8.07
C VAL A 30 -11.41 -12.29 -7.97
N VAL A 31 -11.08 -11.81 -6.77
CA VAL A 31 -10.68 -10.42 -6.51
C VAL A 31 -9.33 -10.17 -7.19
N THR A 32 -9.27 -9.17 -8.05
CA THR A 32 -8.08 -8.74 -8.76
C THR A 32 -7.54 -7.41 -8.27
N ASP A 33 -8.34 -6.56 -7.61
CA ASP A 33 -7.84 -5.26 -7.16
C ASP A 33 -8.17 -4.98 -5.69
N ILE A 34 -7.22 -4.35 -5.01
CA ILE A 34 -7.37 -3.82 -3.65
C ILE A 34 -7.28 -2.29 -3.75
N HIS A 35 -8.39 -1.62 -3.50
CA HIS A 35 -8.48 -0.17 -3.60
C HIS A 35 -8.17 0.50 -2.26
N LEU A 36 -7.26 1.47 -2.27
CA LEU A 36 -6.94 2.34 -1.14
C LEU A 36 -7.52 3.72 -1.43
N GLN A 37 -8.48 4.15 -0.60
CA GLN A 37 -9.18 5.42 -0.75
C GLN A 37 -8.89 6.32 0.45
N PRO A 38 -7.92 7.25 0.35
CA PRO A 38 -7.70 8.29 1.35
C PRO A 38 -8.70 9.44 1.16
N ASN A 39 -9.09 10.08 2.27
CA ASN A 39 -9.98 11.25 2.26
C ASN A 39 -9.32 12.40 3.03
N SER A 40 -9.14 13.55 2.38
CA SER A 40 -8.51 14.75 2.97
C SER A 40 -9.44 15.57 3.87
N GLU A 41 -10.76 15.38 3.78
CA GLU A 41 -11.71 16.05 4.67
C GLU A 41 -11.79 15.35 6.03
N SER A 42 -11.98 14.02 6.02
CA SER A 42 -12.15 13.22 7.23
C SER A 42 -10.85 12.63 7.78
N GLY A 43 -9.79 12.58 6.97
CA GLY A 43 -8.55 11.87 7.27
C GLY A 43 -8.68 10.35 7.23
N GLU A 44 -9.79 9.80 6.73
CA GLU A 44 -9.99 8.36 6.62
C GLU A 44 -9.09 7.76 5.52
N LEU A 45 -8.55 6.57 5.81
CA LEU A 45 -8.09 5.63 4.81
C LEU A 45 -9.03 4.43 4.85
N ILE A 46 -9.74 4.20 3.76
CA ILE A 46 -10.64 3.05 3.62
C ILE A 46 -10.08 2.12 2.54
N ILE A 47 -10.06 0.82 2.83
CA ILE A 47 -9.57 -0.22 1.93
C ILE A 47 -10.74 -1.06 1.46
N PHE A 48 -10.85 -1.25 0.15
CA PHE A 48 -11.89 -2.04 -0.51
C PHE A 48 -11.29 -3.14 -1.37
N ASP A 49 -12.11 -4.13 -1.72
CA ASP A 49 -11.87 -4.95 -2.91
C ASP A 49 -12.45 -4.29 -4.18
N ASP A 50 -12.35 -5.00 -5.30
CA ASP A 50 -12.83 -4.61 -6.63
C ASP A 50 -14.37 -4.65 -6.77
N ASP A 51 -15.06 -5.32 -5.85
CA ASP A 51 -16.53 -5.35 -5.72
C ASP A 51 -17.06 -4.24 -4.78
N ASP A 52 -16.23 -3.23 -4.47
CA ASP A 52 -16.54 -2.12 -3.54
C ASP A 52 -16.92 -2.56 -2.11
N GLN A 53 -16.55 -3.78 -1.69
CA GLN A 53 -16.70 -4.20 -0.30
C GLN A 53 -15.60 -3.60 0.56
N GLU A 54 -16.00 -2.89 1.60
CA GLU A 54 -15.06 -2.38 2.60
C GLU A 54 -14.41 -3.53 3.40
N LEU A 55 -13.09 -3.58 3.35
CA LEU A 55 -12.26 -4.58 4.03
C LEU A 55 -11.74 -4.07 5.37
N SER A 56 -11.33 -2.79 5.43
CA SER A 56 -10.88 -2.12 6.65
C SER A 56 -10.92 -0.60 6.53
N ARG A 57 -10.84 0.09 7.67
CA ARG A 57 -10.76 1.55 7.77
C ARG A 57 -9.83 1.99 8.90
N THR A 58 -9.19 3.13 8.75
CA THR A 58 -8.46 3.81 9.82
C THR A 58 -8.47 5.33 9.63
N ILE A 59 -8.17 6.08 10.68
CA ILE A 59 -7.96 7.53 10.63
C ILE A 59 -6.46 7.84 10.61
N ILE A 60 -6.08 8.75 9.72
CA ILE A 60 -4.74 9.32 9.60
C ILE A 60 -4.82 10.79 9.98
N ASN A 61 -4.34 11.12 11.17
CA ASN A 61 -4.50 12.45 11.75
C ASN A 61 -3.89 13.56 10.87
N GLU A 62 -2.79 13.27 10.18
CA GLU A 62 -2.10 14.20 9.30
C GLU A 62 -2.89 14.53 8.01
N TRP A 63 -3.93 13.76 7.70
CA TRP A 63 -4.78 13.97 6.52
C TRP A 63 -6.07 14.70 6.83
N VAL A 64 -6.46 14.80 8.10
CA VAL A 64 -7.68 15.49 8.52
C VAL A 64 -7.61 16.97 8.12
N GLU A 65 -8.63 17.44 7.42
CA GLU A 65 -8.72 18.82 6.92
C GLU A 65 -7.46 19.25 6.14
N TYR A 66 -6.91 18.35 5.30
CA TYR A 66 -5.77 18.69 4.45
C TYR A 66 -6.21 19.59 3.29
N GLU A 67 -5.95 20.89 3.40
CA GLU A 67 -6.49 21.92 2.50
C GLU A 67 -5.73 22.12 1.17
N SER A 68 -4.63 21.41 0.94
CA SER A 68 -3.78 21.62 -0.25
C SER A 68 -4.16 20.66 -1.39
N ASP A 69 -4.16 21.20 -2.62
CA ASP A 69 -4.54 20.47 -3.84
C ASP A 69 -3.56 19.34 -4.24
N ASP A 70 -2.43 19.21 -3.54
CA ASP A 70 -1.40 18.18 -3.77
C ASP A 70 -1.61 16.91 -2.93
N PHE A 71 -2.79 16.74 -2.30
CA PHE A 71 -3.08 15.62 -1.39
C PHE A 71 -2.68 14.25 -1.96
N TYR A 72 -3.17 13.90 -3.15
CA TYR A 72 -2.83 12.62 -3.76
C TYR A 72 -1.35 12.52 -4.14
N THR A 73 -0.72 13.62 -4.55
CA THR A 73 0.72 13.66 -4.84
C THR A 73 1.56 13.40 -3.59
N VAL A 74 1.10 13.81 -2.40
CA VAL A 74 1.84 13.57 -1.15
C VAL A 74 1.50 12.22 -0.50
N VAL A 75 0.29 11.70 -0.71
CA VAL A 75 -0.19 10.43 -0.12
C VAL A 75 0.27 9.21 -0.91
N GLU A 76 0.27 9.31 -2.24
CA GLU A 76 0.69 8.23 -3.14
C GLU A 76 2.04 7.59 -2.74
N PRO A 77 3.15 8.34 -2.57
CA PRO A 77 4.44 7.72 -2.24
C PRO A 77 4.46 7.10 -0.84
N ILE A 78 3.61 7.59 0.07
CA ILE A 78 3.48 7.02 1.42
C ILE A 78 2.80 5.66 1.33
N LEU A 79 1.66 5.58 0.63
CA LEU A 79 0.92 4.33 0.50
C LEU A 79 1.68 3.30 -0.33
N ARG A 80 2.37 3.72 -1.39
CA ARG A 80 3.26 2.86 -2.17
C ARG A 80 4.31 2.21 -1.28
N ALA A 81 5.05 2.99 -0.50
CA ALA A 81 6.09 2.46 0.39
C ALA A 81 5.55 1.42 1.40
N GLU A 82 4.35 1.63 1.95
CA GLU A 82 3.75 0.66 2.88
C GLU A 82 3.29 -0.63 2.18
N VAL A 83 2.78 -0.55 0.95
CA VAL A 83 2.40 -1.71 0.13
C VAL A 83 3.64 -2.48 -0.35
N GLU A 84 4.69 -1.79 -0.77
CA GLU A 84 5.98 -2.39 -1.13
C GLU A 84 6.63 -3.10 0.06
N ALA A 85 6.63 -2.48 1.25
CA ALA A 85 7.12 -3.12 2.46
C ALA A 85 6.32 -4.39 2.83
N LEU A 86 5.03 -4.45 2.49
CA LEU A 86 4.23 -5.69 2.64
C LEU A 86 4.69 -6.77 1.65
N LYS A 87 4.96 -6.41 0.40
CA LYS A 87 5.54 -7.31 -0.62
C LYS A 87 6.88 -7.87 -0.15
N GLU A 88 7.82 -7.00 0.24
CA GLU A 88 9.17 -7.37 0.68
C GLU A 88 9.15 -8.28 1.93
N SER A 89 8.15 -8.12 2.79
CA SER A 89 7.98 -8.98 3.96
C SER A 89 7.42 -10.39 3.66
N GLY A 90 7.17 -10.71 2.38
CA GLY A 90 6.61 -12.00 1.93
C GLY A 90 5.15 -12.23 2.33
N LYS A 91 4.45 -11.19 2.80
CA LYS A 91 3.04 -11.33 3.24
C LYS A 91 2.08 -11.52 2.07
N LEU A 92 2.43 -10.97 0.91
CA LEU A 92 1.59 -11.04 -0.30
C LEU A 92 1.59 -12.45 -0.93
N GLU A 93 2.64 -13.25 -0.71
CA GLU A 93 2.75 -14.64 -1.21
C GLU A 93 1.66 -15.57 -0.66
N LYS A 94 1.05 -15.21 0.47
CA LYS A 94 0.02 -16.00 1.15
C LYS A 94 -1.39 -15.61 0.76
N LEU A 95 -1.56 -14.65 -0.14
CA LEU A 95 -2.87 -14.19 -0.57
C LEU A 95 -3.43 -15.13 -1.63
N CYS A 96 -4.72 -15.45 -1.52
CA CYS A 96 -5.48 -16.20 -2.51
C CYS A 96 -6.23 -15.27 -3.49
N LEU A 97 -5.63 -14.15 -3.88
CA LEU A 97 -6.16 -13.23 -4.89
C LEU A 97 -5.88 -13.75 -6.31
N MET A 98 -6.77 -13.47 -7.26
CA MET A 98 -6.59 -13.87 -8.66
C MET A 98 -5.44 -13.07 -9.28
N LYS A 99 -4.40 -13.74 -9.75
CA LYS A 99 -3.28 -13.09 -10.43
C LYS A 99 -3.61 -12.76 -11.90
N PRO A 100 -3.08 -11.65 -12.45
CA PRO A 100 -2.40 -10.59 -11.72
C PRO A 100 -3.40 -9.78 -10.88
N TYR A 101 -2.96 -9.35 -9.70
CA TYR A 101 -3.76 -8.44 -8.87
C TYR A 101 -2.99 -7.16 -8.55
N SER A 102 -3.71 -6.07 -8.30
CA SER A 102 -3.11 -4.76 -8.06
C SER A 102 -3.55 -4.13 -6.73
N PHE A 103 -2.71 -3.24 -6.23
CA PHE A 103 -3.10 -2.27 -5.21
C PHE A 103 -3.22 -0.91 -5.88
N VAL A 104 -4.39 -0.30 -5.81
CA VAL A 104 -4.71 0.93 -6.54
C VAL A 104 -5.07 2.04 -5.56
N LEU A 105 -4.46 3.20 -5.76
CA LEU A 105 -4.92 4.44 -5.13
C LEU A 105 -6.10 4.97 -5.93
N VAL A 106 -7.23 5.18 -5.26
CA VAL A 106 -8.44 5.75 -5.86
C VAL A 106 -8.86 7.03 -5.14
N ASP A 107 -9.53 7.92 -5.86
CA ASP A 107 -10.11 9.14 -5.28
C ASP A 107 -11.50 8.89 -4.66
N GLU A 108 -12.18 9.96 -4.22
CA GLU A 108 -13.51 9.88 -3.60
C GLU A 108 -14.60 9.31 -4.52
N ASP A 109 -14.46 9.48 -5.84
CA ASP A 109 -15.38 8.98 -6.87
C ASP A 109 -15.00 7.56 -7.35
N LYS A 110 -14.02 6.92 -6.70
CA LYS A 110 -13.44 5.61 -7.08
C LYS A 110 -12.67 5.65 -8.40
N GLU A 111 -12.31 6.83 -8.91
CA GLU A 111 -11.46 6.92 -10.08
C GLU A 111 -10.02 6.58 -9.71
N THR A 112 -9.34 5.84 -10.60
CA THR A 112 -7.94 5.47 -10.40
C THR A 112 -7.04 6.71 -10.46
N VAL A 113 -6.32 6.95 -9.37
CA VAL A 113 -5.29 7.98 -9.29
C VAL A 113 -3.93 7.39 -9.68
N ALA A 114 -3.58 6.22 -9.12
CA ALA A 114 -2.30 5.56 -9.40
C ALA A 114 -2.34 4.06 -9.07
N GLU A 115 -1.62 3.25 -9.85
CA GLU A 115 -1.28 1.87 -9.47
C GLU A 115 -0.08 1.89 -8.51
N LEU A 116 -0.28 1.43 -7.28
CA LEU A 116 0.74 1.41 -6.24
C LEU A 116 1.63 0.18 -6.34
N LEU A 117 1.05 -0.97 -6.68
CA LEU A 117 1.79 -2.21 -6.87
C LEU A 117 0.99 -3.14 -7.77
N LEU A 118 1.67 -3.74 -8.74
CA LEU A 118 1.18 -4.88 -9.50
C LEU A 118 1.88 -6.16 -9.01
N VAL A 119 1.10 -7.21 -8.78
CA VAL A 119 1.60 -8.55 -8.44
C VAL A 119 1.16 -9.52 -9.52
N ASP A 120 2.13 -10.00 -10.30
CA ASP A 120 1.93 -11.00 -11.34
C ASP A 120 2.49 -12.38 -10.93
N GLU A 121 2.48 -13.33 -11.87
CA GLU A 121 3.06 -14.65 -11.67
C GLU A 121 4.60 -14.66 -11.77
N ASP A 122 5.21 -13.63 -12.37
CA ASP A 122 6.62 -13.60 -12.77
C ASP A 122 7.51 -12.66 -11.92
N ASP A 123 7.00 -12.16 -10.78
CA ASP A 123 7.70 -11.20 -9.92
C ASP A 123 8.27 -9.99 -10.71
N THR A 124 7.57 -9.55 -11.76
CA THR A 124 8.05 -8.43 -12.58
C THR A 124 7.90 -7.13 -11.80
N LEU A 125 8.97 -6.70 -11.14
CA LEU A 125 9.04 -5.43 -10.43
C LEU A 125 8.90 -4.28 -11.44
N LEU A 126 7.79 -3.54 -11.37
CA LEU A 126 7.69 -2.20 -11.96
C LEU A 126 8.55 -1.25 -11.13
N LEU A 127 9.84 -1.17 -11.46
CA LEU A 127 10.76 -0.18 -10.91
C LEU A 127 10.45 1.18 -11.55
N ASN A 128 10.04 2.16 -10.73
CA ASN A 128 10.05 3.57 -11.16
C ASN A 128 11.40 4.20 -10.78
N ASP A 129 11.91 5.11 -11.61
CA ASP A 129 13.26 5.70 -11.51
C ASP A 129 13.51 6.48 -10.19
N GLU A 130 12.46 6.83 -9.45
CA GLU A 130 12.57 7.54 -8.16
C GLU A 130 12.83 6.62 -6.97
N LEU A 131 12.33 5.37 -6.99
CA LEU A 131 12.56 4.39 -5.91
C LEU A 131 14.00 3.89 -5.87
N LEU A 132 14.63 3.74 -7.04
CA LEU A 132 16.02 3.30 -7.17
C LEU A 132 17.02 4.26 -6.50
N LYS A 133 16.70 5.55 -6.36
CA LYS A 133 17.63 6.54 -5.78
C LYS A 133 17.69 6.48 -4.25
N GLY A 134 16.64 6.03 -3.58
CA GLY A 134 16.60 5.91 -2.12
C GLY A 134 17.07 4.54 -1.61
N LEU A 135 16.87 3.49 -2.43
CA LEU A 135 17.21 2.13 -2.06
C LEU A 135 18.73 1.90 -1.95
N ASP A 136 19.53 2.52 -2.81
CA ASP A 136 20.99 2.37 -2.80
C ASP A 136 21.61 2.80 -1.45
N GLU A 137 21.14 3.92 -0.87
CA GLU A 137 21.70 4.44 0.38
C GLU A 137 21.32 3.58 1.60
N GLU A 138 20.09 3.05 1.64
CA GLU A 138 19.63 2.17 2.71
C GLU A 138 20.21 0.75 2.59
N LEU A 139 20.40 0.24 1.36
CA LEU A 139 21.01 -1.05 1.09
C LEU A 139 22.51 -1.04 1.40
N ASP A 140 23.22 0.03 1.06
CA ASP A 140 24.64 0.19 1.42
C ASP A 140 24.84 0.25 2.94
N ALA A 141 23.95 0.95 3.65
CA ALA A 141 23.97 0.99 5.12
C ALA A 141 23.72 -0.40 5.73
N PHE A 142 22.78 -1.16 5.18
CA PHE A 142 22.46 -2.52 5.62
C PHE A 142 23.61 -3.50 5.35
N LEU A 143 24.21 -3.47 4.16
CA LEU A 143 25.35 -4.32 3.80
C LEU A 143 26.57 -4.04 4.65
N LYS A 144 26.79 -2.77 5.00
CA LYS A 144 27.89 -2.37 5.87
C LYS A 144 27.72 -2.89 7.30
N ASP A 145 26.51 -2.84 7.86
CA ASP A 145 26.21 -3.39 9.19
C ASP A 145 26.35 -4.93 9.22
N LEU A 146 26.08 -5.60 8.10
CA LEU A 146 26.26 -7.05 7.97
C LEU A 146 27.74 -7.47 7.87
N LEU A 147 28.58 -6.67 7.21
CA LEU A 147 30.02 -6.95 7.01
C LEU A 147 30.88 -6.55 8.21
N GLU A 148 30.38 -5.68 9.09
CA GLU A 148 31.06 -5.27 10.33
C GLU A 148 30.74 -6.18 11.54
N ARG A 149 30.09 -7.34 11.31
CA ARG A 149 29.85 -8.40 12.30
C ARG A 149 30.69 -9.66 12.10
#